data_AF-A0A4Q5QS30-F1
#
_entry.id   AF-A0A4Q5QS30-F1
#
_cell.length_a   1.000
_cell.length_b   1.000
_cell.length_c   1.000
_cell.angle_alpha   90.00
_cell.angle_beta   90.00
_cell.angle_gamma   90.00
#
_symmetry.space_group_name_H-M   'P 1'
#
loop_
_entity.id
_entity.type
_entity.pdbx_description
1 polymer ?
#
loop_
_entity_poly.entity_id
_entity_poly.type
_entity_poly.pdbx_seq_one_letter_code
_entity_poly.pdbx_strand_id
1 'polypeptide(L)'
;MKKILKGIVVGGMLEVVLAISVGCGTQKVLPVFRNGVYSIEIDNTVLEVDPGVGGRITALKFEGKNFLTGKDAHPDYWGSTLWPSPQKDWGGIVPAELDNQPYTGR
;
A
#
# COMPACT_ATOMS: atom_id res chain seq x y z
N MET A 1 10.87 11.85 28.62
CA MET A 1 12.06 11.12 29.11
C MET A 1 11.79 9.63 29.00
N LYS A 2 12.31 8.96 27.96
CA LYS A 2 12.16 7.50 27.76
C LYS A 2 13.39 6.82 28.39
N LYS A 3 13.18 5.91 29.35
CA LYS A 3 14.28 5.14 29.96
C LYS A 3 14.81 4.14 28.93
N ILE A 4 16.11 4.24 28.62
CA ILE A 4 16.86 3.26 27.83
C ILE A 4 17.25 2.13 28.79
N LEU A 5 16.74 0.91 28.56
CA LEU A 5 17.23 -0.30 29.22
C LEU A 5 18.47 -0.78 28.48
N LYS A 6 19.61 -0.81 29.17
CA LYS A 6 20.87 -1.39 28.69
C LYS A 6 20.73 -2.91 28.66
N GLY A 7 20.85 -3.50 27.48
CA GLY A 7 20.96 -4.95 27.31
C GLY A 7 22.34 -5.45 27.73
N ILE A 8 22.36 -6.43 28.62
CA ILE A 8 23.52 -7.18 29.09
C ILE A 8 23.89 -8.22 28.04
N VAL A 9 25.17 -8.30 27.65
CA VAL A 9 25.72 -9.38 26.83
C VAL A 9 26.21 -10.48 27.76
N VAL A 10 25.58 -11.65 27.73
CA VAL A 10 26.14 -12.92 28.23
C VAL A 10 26.19 -13.87 27.04
N GLY A 11 27.36 -14.41 26.78
CA GLY A 11 27.66 -15.15 25.55
C GLY A 11 26.91 -16.45 25.39
N GLY A 12 26.84 -16.89 24.13
CA GLY A 12 26.80 -18.31 23.80
C GLY A 12 25.45 -19.00 23.72
N MET A 13 24.42 -18.41 23.09
CA MET A 13 23.35 -19.13 22.39
C MET A 13 22.58 -18.12 21.54
N LEU A 14 22.17 -18.49 20.33
CA LEU A 14 21.38 -17.62 19.45
C LEU A 14 19.95 -17.51 19.99
N GLU A 15 19.74 -16.64 20.96
CA GLU A 15 18.42 -16.33 21.53
C GLU A 15 17.72 -15.30 20.62
N VAL A 16 16.70 -15.76 19.89
CA VAL A 16 15.78 -14.86 19.18
C VAL A 16 14.84 -14.26 20.21
N VAL A 17 15.19 -13.09 20.74
CA VAL A 17 14.31 -12.34 21.65
C VAL A 17 13.24 -11.64 20.80
N LEU A 18 12.05 -12.26 20.70
CA LEU A 18 10.87 -11.63 20.13
C LEU A 18 10.19 -10.77 21.22
N ALA A 19 10.44 -9.46 21.21
CA ALA A 19 9.72 -8.53 22.05
C ALA A 19 8.40 -8.12 21.38
N ILE A 20 7.28 -8.69 21.84
CA ILE A 20 5.94 -8.30 21.39
C ILE A 20 5.47 -7.14 22.26
N SER A 21 5.57 -5.91 21.74
CA SER A 21 4.91 -4.75 22.36
C SER A 21 3.47 -4.67 21.85
N VAL A 22 2.50 -5.02 22.70
CA VAL A 22 1.08 -4.73 22.44
C VAL A 22 0.81 -3.31 22.91
N GLY A 23 0.96 -2.35 22.00
CA GLY A 23 0.59 -0.95 22.24
C GLY A 23 -0.62 -0.58 21.39
N CYS A 24 -1.76 -0.27 22.03
CA CYS A 24 -2.85 0.43 21.37
C CYS A 24 -2.47 1.91 21.31
N GLY A 25 -1.76 2.29 20.25
CA GLY A 25 -1.46 3.68 19.92
C GLY A 25 -1.94 3.96 18.50
N THR A 26 -2.35 5.20 18.22
CA THR A 26 -2.64 5.65 16.86
C THR A 26 -1.38 5.49 16.01
N GLN A 27 -1.32 4.43 15.19
CA GLN A 27 -0.23 4.23 14.25
C GLN A 27 -0.35 5.30 13.17
N LYS A 28 0.62 6.22 13.12
CA LYS A 28 0.76 7.14 12.00
C LYS A 28 1.28 6.32 10.81
N VAL A 29 0.38 5.91 9.93
CA VAL A 29 0.71 5.19 8.70
C VAL A 29 1.02 6.23 7.62
N LEU A 30 2.24 6.17 7.08
CA LEU A 30 2.66 6.99 5.95
C LEU A 30 2.83 6.09 4.72
N PRO A 31 2.41 6.54 3.52
CA PRO A 31 2.74 5.83 2.29
C PRO A 31 4.26 5.71 2.12
N VAL A 32 4.73 4.53 1.74
CA VAL A 32 6.13 4.25 1.42
C VAL A 32 6.26 4.03 -0.08
N PHE A 33 7.08 4.84 -0.75
CA PHE A 33 7.34 4.69 -2.18
C PHE A 33 8.52 3.75 -2.44
N ARG A 34 8.29 2.64 -3.16
CA ARG A 34 9.34 1.70 -3.59
C ARG A 34 9.02 1.14 -4.97
N ASN A 35 10.03 1.02 -5.82
CA ASN A 35 9.92 0.41 -7.15
C ASN A 35 8.80 1.02 -8.02
N GLY A 36 8.55 2.32 -7.90
CA GLY A 36 7.50 3.01 -8.66
C GLY A 36 6.10 2.94 -8.04
N VAL A 37 5.91 2.28 -6.90
CA VAL A 37 4.61 2.04 -6.27
C VAL A 37 4.60 2.61 -4.85
N TYR A 38 3.48 3.23 -4.46
CA TYR A 38 3.21 3.58 -3.06
C TYR A 38 2.58 2.38 -2.34
N SER A 39 3.14 1.99 -1.20
CA SER A 39 2.55 1.00 -0.28
C SER A 39 2.05 1.68 0.99
N ILE A 40 0.84 1.35 1.41
CA ILE A 40 0.25 1.75 2.69
C ILE A 40 -0.08 0.46 3.45
N GLU A 41 0.46 0.32 4.65
CA GLU A 41 0.32 -0.89 5.46
C GLU A 41 -0.34 -0.56 6.80
N ILE A 42 -1.45 -1.25 7.10
CA ILE A 42 -2.20 -1.14 8.35
C ILE A 42 -2.49 -2.55 8.85
N ASP A 43 -1.87 -2.94 9.97
CA ASP A 43 -1.95 -4.30 10.51
C ASP A 43 -1.67 -5.36 9.42
N ASN A 44 -2.63 -6.24 9.14
CA ASN A 44 -2.52 -7.29 8.14
C ASN A 44 -3.03 -6.87 6.74
N THR A 45 -3.24 -5.56 6.52
CA THR A 45 -3.75 -5.00 5.27
C THR A 45 -2.68 -4.19 4.54
N VAL A 46 -2.55 -4.43 3.24
CA VAL A 46 -1.63 -3.69 2.36
C VAL A 46 -2.40 -3.12 1.17
N LEU A 47 -2.22 -1.83 0.91
CA LEU A 47 -2.71 -1.15 -0.29
C LEU A 47 -1.52 -0.70 -1.13
N GLU A 48 -1.45 -1.15 -2.38
CA GLU A 48 -0.43 -0.75 -3.35
C GLU A 48 -1.04 0.13 -4.44
N VAL A 49 -0.42 1.27 -4.73
CA VAL A 49 -0.89 2.27 -5.70
C VAL A 49 0.23 2.62 -6.67
N ASP A 50 -0.02 2.44 -7.96
CA ASP A 50 0.93 2.76 -9.04
C ASP A 50 0.54 4.11 -9.70
N PRO A 51 1.26 5.21 -9.38
CA PRO A 51 1.03 6.50 -10.03
C PRO A 51 1.43 6.50 -11.50
N GLY A 52 2.23 5.54 -11.99
CA GLY A 52 2.58 5.42 -13.40
C GLY A 52 1.43 4.94 -14.29
N VAL A 53 0.36 4.39 -13.70
CA VAL A 53 -0.81 3.86 -14.40
C VAL A 53 -2.09 4.40 -13.77
N GLY A 54 -2.39 5.68 -13.97
CA GLY A 54 -3.66 6.28 -13.54
C GLY A 54 -3.85 6.42 -12.03
N GLY A 55 -2.80 6.20 -11.22
CA GLY A 55 -2.96 6.02 -9.78
C GLY A 55 -3.71 4.74 -9.42
N ARG A 56 -3.59 3.70 -10.25
CA ARG A 56 -4.30 2.43 -10.09
C ARG A 56 -3.89 1.72 -8.81
N ILE A 57 -4.88 1.23 -8.08
CA ILE A 57 -4.66 0.31 -6.97
C ILE A 57 -4.31 -1.05 -7.57
N THR A 58 -3.06 -1.46 -7.42
CA THR A 58 -2.52 -2.69 -8.01
C THR A 58 -2.72 -3.90 -7.09
N ALA A 59 -2.81 -3.66 -5.79
CA ALA A 59 -3.14 -4.68 -4.82
C ALA A 59 -3.90 -4.11 -3.62
N LEU A 60 -4.86 -4.90 -3.14
CA LEU A 60 -5.46 -4.78 -1.82
C LEU A 60 -5.32 -6.15 -1.16
N LYS A 61 -4.37 -6.27 -0.24
CA LYS A 61 -4.05 -7.54 0.42
C LYS A 61 -4.60 -7.53 1.84
N PHE A 62 -5.17 -8.65 2.27
CA PHE A 62 -5.48 -8.93 3.67
C PHE A 62 -4.91 -10.30 4.02
N GLU A 63 -4.17 -10.38 5.12
CA GLU A 63 -3.50 -11.61 5.55
C GLU A 63 -2.64 -12.23 4.43
N GLY A 64 -1.98 -11.36 3.65
CA GLY A 64 -1.12 -11.74 2.53
C GLY A 64 -1.86 -12.13 1.24
N LYS A 65 -3.19 -12.21 1.23
CA LYS A 65 -3.98 -12.54 0.04
C LYS A 65 -4.46 -11.28 -0.67
N ASN A 66 -4.13 -11.13 -1.95
CA ASN A 66 -4.66 -10.05 -2.79
C ASN A 66 -6.12 -10.33 -3.19
N PHE A 67 -6.99 -9.32 -3.07
CA PHE A 67 -8.40 -9.39 -3.49
C PHE A 67 -8.63 -8.90 -4.91
N LEU A 68 -7.69 -8.14 -5.48
CA LEU A 68 -7.84 -7.58 -6.81
C LEU A 68 -7.34 -8.57 -7.87
N THR A 69 -7.97 -8.54 -9.05
CA THR A 69 -7.50 -9.29 -10.21
C THR A 69 -6.19 -8.71 -10.72
N GLY A 70 -5.24 -9.58 -11.08
CA GLY A 70 -3.98 -9.19 -11.68
C GLY A 70 -4.05 -9.10 -13.21
N LYS A 71 -2.92 -8.75 -13.82
CA LYS A 71 -2.75 -8.68 -15.28
C LYS A 71 -2.93 -10.04 -15.98
N ASP A 72 -2.80 -11.13 -15.22
CA ASP A 72 -3.09 -12.49 -15.64
C ASP A 72 -4.57 -12.72 -15.95
N ALA A 73 -5.48 -11.95 -15.35
CA ALA A 73 -6.90 -11.98 -15.68
C ALA A 73 -7.23 -11.15 -16.93
N HIS A 74 -6.64 -9.95 -17.06
CA HIS A 74 -6.75 -9.10 -18.25
C HIS A 74 -5.59 -8.08 -18.32
N PRO A 75 -4.97 -7.84 -19.49
CA PRO A 75 -3.82 -6.92 -19.61
C PRO A 75 -4.14 -5.47 -19.26
N ASP A 76 -5.32 -4.98 -19.66
CA ASP A 76 -5.74 -3.58 -19.46
C ASP A 76 -6.71 -3.36 -18.27
N TYR A 77 -7.61 -4.30 -17.99
CA TYR A 77 -8.66 -4.19 -16.95
C TYR A 77 -8.36 -5.07 -15.73
N TRP A 78 -7.50 -4.57 -14.86
CA TRP A 78 -7.04 -5.26 -13.65
C TRP A 78 -6.86 -4.23 -12.53
N GLY A 79 -6.74 -4.70 -11.28
CA GLY A 79 -6.64 -3.82 -10.13
C GLY A 79 -7.93 -3.01 -9.90
N SER A 80 -7.78 -1.77 -9.45
CA SER A 80 -8.87 -0.80 -9.35
C SER A 80 -8.41 0.59 -9.81
N THR A 81 -9.17 1.19 -10.72
CA THR A 81 -8.96 2.55 -11.25
C THR A 81 -9.90 3.56 -10.56
N LEU A 82 -9.51 4.84 -10.49
CA LEU A 82 -10.37 5.89 -9.94
C LEU A 82 -11.36 6.38 -11.01
N TRP A 83 -12.66 6.24 -10.74
CA TRP A 83 -13.72 6.79 -11.59
C TRP A 83 -14.42 7.92 -10.85
N PRO A 84 -14.23 9.19 -11.26
CA PRO A 84 -14.82 10.32 -10.56
C PRO A 84 -16.34 10.30 -10.69
N SER A 85 -17.05 10.70 -9.65
CA SER A 85 -18.51 10.90 -9.71
C SER A 85 -18.83 12.40 -9.80
N PRO A 86 -19.94 12.79 -10.46
CA PRO A 86 -20.89 11.97 -11.21
C PRO A 86 -20.40 11.58 -12.63
N GLN A 87 -20.93 10.50 -13.18
CA GLN A 87 -20.56 10.00 -14.53
C GLN A 87 -20.78 11.03 -15.66
N LYS A 88 -21.75 11.94 -15.50
CA LYS A 88 -22.00 13.02 -16.48
C LYS A 88 -20.76 13.91 -16.71
N ASP A 89 -19.84 13.95 -15.75
CA ASP A 89 -18.63 14.77 -15.82
C ASP A 89 -17.52 14.11 -16.66
N TRP A 90 -17.69 12.86 -17.13
CA TRP A 90 -16.69 12.17 -17.95
C TRP A 90 -16.64 12.68 -19.40
N GLY A 91 -17.66 13.41 -19.88
CA GLY A 91 -17.67 13.93 -21.25
C GLY A 91 -17.53 12.87 -22.35
N GLY A 92 -17.76 11.59 -22.02
CA GLY A 92 -17.64 10.44 -22.93
C GLY A 92 -16.31 9.66 -22.84
N ILE A 93 -15.26 10.20 -22.21
CA ILE A 93 -13.94 9.55 -22.08
C ILE A 93 -13.36 9.89 -20.70
N VAL A 94 -13.03 8.87 -19.89
CA VAL A 94 -12.35 9.08 -18.60
C VAL A 94 -11.00 9.77 -18.86
N PRO A 95 -10.62 10.80 -18.06
CA PRO A 95 -9.29 11.41 -18.18
C PRO A 95 -8.20 10.32 -18.15
N ALA A 96 -7.31 10.33 -19.13
CA ALA A 96 -6.34 9.26 -19.32
C ALA A 96 -5.41 9.11 -18.09
N GLU A 97 -5.15 10.21 -17.39
CA GLU A 97 -4.37 10.28 -16.15
C GLU A 97 -5.05 9.61 -14.94
N LEU A 98 -6.33 9.22 -15.06
CA LEU A 98 -7.07 8.45 -14.04
C LEU A 98 -7.26 6.98 -14.42
N ASP A 99 -6.83 6.58 -15.63
CA ASP A 99 -7.00 5.23 -16.16
C ASP A 99 -5.66 4.53 -16.44
N ASN A 100 -4.91 5.04 -17.42
CA ASN A 100 -3.76 4.33 -18.00
C ASN A 100 -2.49 5.18 -18.22
N GLN A 101 -2.58 6.50 -18.08
CA GLN A 101 -1.41 7.40 -18.14
C GLN A 101 -0.93 7.76 -16.73
N PRO A 102 0.32 8.21 -16.58
CA PRO A 102 0.83 8.65 -15.29
C PRO A 102 -0.08 9.70 -14.64
N TYR A 103 -0.41 9.49 -13.37
CA TYR A 103 -1.17 10.44 -12.56
C TYR A 103 -0.30 11.64 -12.19
N THR A 104 -0.68 12.83 -12.65
CA THR A 104 0.12 14.05 -12.43
C THR A 104 -0.50 15.06 -11.46
N GLY A 105 -1.53 14.67 -10.69
CA GLY A 105 -2.18 15.47 -9.63
C GLY A 105 -2.15 17.00 -9.87
N ARG A 106 -3.15 17.54 -10.58
CA ARG A 106 -3.28 19.00 -10.73
C ARG A 106 -3.84 19.64 -9.46
#